data_AF-A0A4P9ZSY3-F1
#
_entry.id   AF-A0A4P9ZSY3-F1
#
_cell.length_a   1.000
_cell.length_b   1.000
_cell.length_c   1.000
_cell.angle_alpha   90.00
_cell.angle_beta   90.00
_cell.angle_gamma   90.00
#
_symmetry.space_group_name_H-M   'P 1'
#
loop_
_entity.id
_entity.type
_entity.pdbx_description
1 polymer ?
#
loop_
_entity_poly.entity_id
_entity_poly.type
_entity_poly.pdbx_seq_one_letter_code
_entity_poly.pdbx_strand_id
1 'polypeptide(L)'
;MVRLKDRYILFEVVFEQTYNNNCSNLSQRVIYPDDKHPPKLVVSTTTIFSKIRDTVIDLFGDVGHSQLLNRVQLKFYSQMTCTGILRVARDQYQQIWAALSFIRSLDGKGCMVRALHLSGTIVKCQRAAIRYNQELLL
;
A
#
# COMPACT_ATOMS: atom_id res chain seq x y z
N MET A 1 8.62 -20.86 -25.84
CA MET A 1 7.38 -20.06 -25.70
C MET A 1 7.63 -18.92 -24.71
N VAL A 2 7.54 -17.66 -25.15
CA VAL A 2 7.86 -16.48 -24.31
C VAL A 2 6.55 -15.82 -23.85
N ARG A 3 6.45 -15.51 -22.55
CA ARG A 3 5.31 -14.78 -21.96
C ARG A 3 5.81 -13.70 -21.02
N LEU A 4 5.08 -12.59 -20.97
CA LEU A 4 5.33 -11.55 -19.98
C LEU A 4 4.92 -12.02 -18.58
N LYS A 5 5.71 -11.65 -17.58
CA LYS A 5 5.52 -12.07 -16.19
C LYS A 5 5.19 -10.85 -15.34
N ASP A 6 4.09 -10.94 -14.61
CA ASP A 6 3.69 -9.94 -13.64
C ASP A 6 3.94 -10.42 -12.21
N ARG A 7 3.93 -9.46 -11.30
CA ARG A 7 3.96 -9.60 -9.85
C ARG A 7 2.78 -8.86 -9.24
N TYR A 8 2.30 -9.37 -8.12
CA TYR A 8 1.24 -8.77 -7.34
C TYR A 8 1.80 -8.47 -5.96
N ILE A 9 1.69 -7.23 -5.54
CA ILE A 9 2.09 -6.75 -4.21
C ILE A 9 0.81 -6.55 -3.41
N LEU A 10 0.65 -7.30 -2.33
CA LEU A 10 -0.31 -7.01 -1.27
C LEU A 10 0.33 -5.98 -0.35
N PHE A 11 -0.34 -4.85 -0.15
CA PHE A 11 0.10 -3.80 0.73
C PHE A 11 -1.01 -3.36 1.69
N GLU A 12 -0.60 -2.69 2.75
CA GLU A 12 -1.45 -2.14 3.79
C GLU A 12 -1.01 -0.71 4.09
N VAL A 13 -1.96 0.18 4.34
CA VAL A 13 -1.70 1.55 4.74
C VAL A 13 -2.01 1.69 6.23
N VAL A 14 -0.97 1.98 7.00
CA VAL A 14 -1.06 2.25 8.44
C VAL A 14 -1.05 3.76 8.64
N PHE A 15 -2.09 4.31 9.25
CA PHE A 15 -2.17 5.73 9.56
C PHE A 15 -1.61 6.02 10.95
N GLU A 16 -0.83 7.09 11.06
CA GLU A 16 -0.45 7.62 12.36
C GLU A 16 -1.61 8.46 12.89
N GLN A 17 -2.22 8.03 13.99
CA GLN A 17 -3.18 8.89 14.68
C GLN A 17 -2.37 9.97 15.41
N THR A 18 -2.47 11.22 14.95
CA THR A 18 -2.12 12.38 15.76
C THR A 18 -3.14 12.49 16.89
N TYR A 19 -2.94 11.72 17.97
CA TYR A 19 -3.67 11.99 19.20
C TYR A 19 -3.10 13.30 19.76
N ASN A 20 -3.89 14.36 19.71
CA ASN A 20 -3.55 15.65 20.33
C ASN A 20 -3.73 15.52 21.85
N ASN A 21 -2.82 14.80 22.51
CA ASN A 21 -2.74 14.70 23.95
C ASN A 21 -1.55 15.53 24.39
N ASN A 22 -1.83 16.64 25.05
CA ASN A 22 -0.88 17.29 25.94
C ASN A 22 -0.48 16.29 27.04
N CYS A 23 0.35 15.29 26.76
CA CYS A 23 1.02 14.45 27.75
C CYS A 23 2.02 13.51 27.06
N SER A 24 3.28 13.69 27.42
CA SER A 24 4.41 12.80 27.16
C SER A 24 4.12 11.38 27.65
N ASN A 25 3.88 10.44 26.75
CA ASN A 25 4.20 9.02 26.95
C ASN A 25 4.36 8.34 25.58
N LEU A 26 5.62 7.99 25.25
CA LEU A 26 6.07 7.29 24.05
C LEU A 26 5.52 5.85 24.01
N SER A 27 4.26 5.70 23.63
CA SER A 27 3.76 4.41 23.15
C SER A 27 2.93 4.67 21.89
N GLN A 28 3.63 4.70 20.77
CA GLN A 28 3.06 4.78 19.43
C GLN A 28 2.26 3.48 19.20
N ARG A 29 1.00 3.45 19.66
CA ARG A 29 0.10 2.32 19.42
C ARG A 29 -0.24 2.34 17.93
N VAL A 30 0.23 1.34 17.19
CA VAL A 30 -0.27 1.04 15.85
C VAL A 30 -1.72 0.61 16.00
N ILE A 31 -2.65 1.44 15.55
CA ILE A 31 -4.09 1.17 15.64
C ILE A 31 -4.50 0.51 14.34
N TYR A 32 -4.86 -0.77 14.43
CA TYR A 32 -5.56 -1.45 13.35
C TYR A 32 -6.96 -0.82 13.19
N PRO A 33 -7.50 -0.74 11.97
CA PRO A 33 -8.88 -0.30 11.78
C PRO A 33 -9.81 -1.28 12.52
N ASP A 34 -10.29 -0.87 13.69
CA ASP A 34 -11.26 -1.60 14.52
C ASP A 34 -12.66 -1.26 14.01
N ASP A 35 -13.59 -2.22 14.05
CA ASP A 35 -14.98 -2.06 13.57
C ASP A 35 -15.71 -0.90 14.27
N LYS A 36 -15.24 -0.51 15.46
CA LYS A 36 -15.78 0.59 16.28
C LYS A 36 -15.29 1.97 15.86
N HIS A 37 -14.17 2.05 15.12
CA HIS A 37 -13.56 3.29 14.64
C HIS A 37 -13.07 3.09 13.20
N PRO A 38 -13.96 3.16 12.19
CA PRO A 38 -13.50 3.14 10.81
C PRO A 38 -12.44 4.24 10.62
N PRO A 39 -11.39 4.00 9.82
CA PRO A 39 -10.47 5.07 9.47
C PRO A 39 -11.33 6.22 8.93
N LYS A 40 -11.36 7.35 9.66
CA LYS A 40 -12.21 8.52 9.35
C LYS A 40 -11.94 9.13 7.96
N LEU A 41 -10.95 8.61 7.26
CA LEU A 41 -10.59 9.01 5.91
C LEU A 41 -11.29 8.11 4.94
N VAL A 42 -11.89 8.68 3.90
CA VAL A 42 -12.27 7.94 2.70
C VAL A 42 -11.18 8.21 1.69
N VAL A 43 -10.16 7.35 1.66
CA VAL A 43 -9.10 7.46 0.66
C VAL A 43 -9.57 6.78 -0.63
N SER A 44 -9.62 7.55 -1.71
CA SER A 44 -9.95 7.00 -3.02
C SER A 44 -8.79 6.20 -3.60
N THR A 45 -9.13 5.11 -4.30
CA THR A 45 -8.21 4.30 -5.11
C THR A 45 -7.38 5.17 -6.06
N THR A 46 -8.00 6.22 -6.64
CA THR A 46 -7.32 7.15 -7.56
C THR A 46 -6.28 7.99 -6.84
N THR A 47 -6.55 8.42 -5.61
CA THR A 47 -5.63 9.22 -4.79
C THR A 47 -4.40 8.41 -4.43
N ILE A 48 -4.57 7.15 -4.01
CA ILE A 48 -3.45 6.23 -3.72
C ILE A 48 -2.61 6.03 -4.96
N PHE A 49 -3.24 5.74 -6.09
CA PHE A 49 -2.53 5.44 -7.31
C PHE A 49 -1.75 6.66 -7.83
N SER A 50 -2.33 7.85 -7.72
CA SER A 50 -1.64 9.11 -8.05
C SER A 50 -0.46 9.33 -7.11
N LYS A 51 -0.63 9.12 -5.80
CA LYS A 51 0.46 9.26 -4.84
C LYS A 51 1.61 8.29 -5.06
N ILE A 52 1.32 7.05 -5.47
CA ILE A 52 2.34 6.07 -5.87
C ILE A 52 3.11 6.57 -7.11
N ARG A 53 2.43 7.18 -8.08
CA ARG A 53 3.10 7.75 -9.26
C ARG A 53 4.00 8.92 -8.89
N ASP A 54 3.51 9.84 -8.07
CA ASP A 54 4.26 11.02 -7.64
C ASP A 54 5.53 10.59 -6.91
N THR A 55 5.41 9.64 -5.96
CA THR A 55 6.58 9.12 -5.23
C THR A 55 7.58 8.37 -6.13
N VAL A 56 7.12 7.71 -7.19
CA VAL A 56 8.02 7.10 -8.18
C VAL A 56 8.77 8.18 -8.97
N ILE A 57 8.11 9.27 -9.37
CA ILE A 57 8.75 10.39 -10.05
C ILE A 57 9.80 11.04 -9.12
N ASP A 58 9.45 11.25 -7.86
CA ASP A 58 10.34 11.86 -6.87
C ASP A 58 11.62 11.03 -6.64
N LEU A 59 11.50 9.68 -6.63
CA LEU A 59 12.62 8.78 -6.33
C LEU A 59 13.46 8.38 -7.56
N PHE A 60 12.81 8.18 -8.71
CA PHE A 60 13.44 7.57 -9.89
C PHE A 60 13.40 8.47 -11.13
N GLY A 61 12.81 9.67 -11.01
CA GLY A 61 12.62 10.61 -12.11
C GLY A 61 11.72 10.09 -13.22
N ASP A 62 11.82 10.74 -14.38
CA ASP A 62 11.00 10.44 -15.55
C ASP A 62 11.27 9.03 -16.11
N VAL A 63 12.50 8.54 -15.98
CA VAL A 63 12.87 7.20 -16.45
C VAL A 63 12.12 6.14 -15.66
N GLY A 64 12.12 6.20 -14.33
CA GLY A 64 11.36 5.26 -13.51
C GLY A 64 9.85 5.37 -13.73
N HIS A 65 9.36 6.60 -13.90
CA HIS A 65 7.94 6.85 -14.19
C HIS A 65 7.50 6.22 -15.54
N SER A 66 8.31 6.37 -16.59
CA SER A 66 8.04 5.80 -17.92
C SER A 66 7.89 4.28 -17.90
N GLN A 67 8.71 3.60 -17.10
CA GLN A 67 8.67 2.15 -16.94
C GLN A 67 7.41 1.67 -16.18
N LEU A 68 6.89 2.52 -15.29
CA LEU A 68 5.70 2.27 -14.46
C LEU A 68 4.40 2.31 -15.29
N LEU A 69 4.28 3.30 -16.17
CA LEU A 69 3.05 3.70 -16.88
C LEU A 69 2.34 2.55 -17.60
N ASN A 70 3.07 1.58 -18.13
CA ASN A 70 2.51 0.55 -19.02
C ASN A 70 1.96 -0.68 -18.27
N ARG A 71 2.46 -0.98 -17.06
CA ARG A 71 2.22 -2.29 -16.42
C ARG A 71 1.68 -2.23 -15.01
N VAL A 72 1.67 -1.06 -14.40
CA VAL A 72 1.29 -0.89 -13.00
C VAL A 72 -0.18 -0.55 -12.90
N GLN A 73 -0.91 -1.34 -12.13
CA GLN A 73 -2.35 -1.17 -11.97
C GLN A 73 -2.78 -1.56 -10.56
N LEU A 74 -3.46 -0.64 -9.86
CA LEU A 74 -4.12 -0.94 -8.60
C LEU A 74 -5.37 -1.79 -8.89
N LYS A 75 -5.36 -3.06 -8.47
CA LYS A 75 -6.44 -4.03 -8.78
C LYS A 75 -7.56 -4.00 -7.75
N PHE A 76 -7.20 -3.81 -6.50
CA PHE A 76 -8.13 -3.82 -5.39
C PHE A 76 -7.58 -2.92 -4.30
N TYR A 77 -8.45 -2.20 -3.63
CA TYR A 77 -8.13 -1.49 -2.41
C TYR A 77 -9.41 -1.39 -1.58
N SER A 78 -9.31 -1.77 -0.31
CA SER A 78 -10.39 -1.73 0.66
C SER A 78 -10.16 -0.56 1.59
N GLN A 79 -11.12 0.36 1.65
CA GLN A 79 -11.01 1.51 2.54
C GLN A 79 -11.21 1.13 4.02
N MET A 80 -11.98 0.07 4.27
CA MET A 80 -12.27 -0.40 5.63
C MET A 80 -11.02 -0.99 6.28
N THR A 81 -10.31 -1.86 5.55
CA THR A 81 -9.13 -2.57 6.05
C THR A 81 -7.81 -1.87 5.68
N CYS A 82 -7.86 -0.79 4.89
CA CYS A 82 -6.69 -0.08 4.37
C CYS A 82 -5.69 -0.98 3.61
N THR A 83 -6.15 -2.11 3.06
CA THR A 83 -5.33 -3.08 2.33
C THR A 83 -5.63 -3.05 0.84
N GLY A 84 -4.60 -3.23 0.00
CA GLY A 84 -4.72 -3.20 -1.44
C GLY A 84 -3.80 -4.17 -2.16
N ILE A 85 -4.14 -4.45 -3.42
CA ILE A 85 -3.38 -5.33 -4.32
C ILE A 85 -2.95 -4.53 -5.54
N LEU A 86 -1.65 -4.40 -5.72
CA LEU A 86 -1.02 -3.72 -6.84
C LEU A 86 -0.43 -4.74 -7.83
N ARG A 87 -0.79 -4.65 -9.10
CA ARG A 87 -0.14 -5.39 -10.19
C ARG A 87 1.04 -4.60 -10.70
N VAL A 88 2.16 -5.29 -10.92
CA VAL A 88 3.43 -4.72 -11.37
C VAL A 88 4.11 -5.68 -12.35
N ALA A 89 4.94 -5.17 -13.25
CA ALA A 89 5.83 -6.01 -14.06
C ALA A 89 6.93 -6.67 -13.20
N ARG A 90 7.40 -7.85 -13.61
CA ARG A 90 8.42 -8.60 -12.85
C ARG A 90 9.74 -7.87 -12.70
N ASP A 91 10.10 -6.97 -13.62
CA ASP A 91 11.43 -6.36 -13.61
C ASP A 91 11.45 -5.09 -12.73
N GLN A 92 10.31 -4.39 -12.62
CA GLN A 92 10.18 -3.13 -11.88
C GLN A 92 9.58 -3.26 -10.46
N TYR A 93 9.23 -4.46 -9.99
CA TYR A 93 8.56 -4.60 -8.68
C TYR A 93 9.37 -4.05 -7.49
N GLN A 94 10.70 -4.07 -7.56
CA GLN A 94 11.56 -3.55 -6.49
C GLN A 94 11.49 -2.03 -6.39
N GLN A 95 11.46 -1.33 -7.53
CA GLN A 95 11.31 0.13 -7.56
C GLN A 95 9.97 0.54 -6.95
N ILE A 96 8.90 -0.19 -7.27
CA ILE A 96 7.57 0.10 -6.70
C ILE A 96 7.50 -0.24 -5.22
N TRP A 97 8.10 -1.36 -4.80
CA TRP A 97 8.18 -1.67 -3.38
C TRP A 97 8.89 -0.55 -2.63
N ALA A 98 10.04 -0.10 -3.13
CA ALA A 98 10.75 1.03 -2.55
C ALA A 98 9.84 2.27 -2.49
N ALA A 99 9.20 2.64 -3.60
CA ALA A 99 8.30 3.79 -3.65
C ALA A 99 7.14 3.69 -2.64
N LEU A 100 6.53 2.51 -2.48
CA LEU A 100 5.50 2.28 -1.47
C LEU A 100 6.04 2.59 -0.06
N SER A 101 7.21 2.07 0.30
CA SER A 101 7.83 2.29 1.62
C SER A 101 8.15 3.76 1.91
N PHE A 102 8.36 4.58 0.88
CA PHE A 102 8.64 6.02 1.01
C PHE A 102 7.39 6.90 1.11
N ILE A 103 6.19 6.35 0.93
CA ILE A 103 4.95 7.11 1.12
C ILE A 103 4.78 7.41 2.62
N ARG A 104 4.97 8.68 2.99
CA ARG A 104 4.86 9.17 4.38
C ARG A 104 3.56 9.90 4.69
N SER A 105 2.84 10.35 3.66
CA SER A 105 1.61 11.10 3.84
C SER A 105 0.62 10.82 2.72
N LEU A 106 -0.64 10.66 3.09
CA LEU A 106 -1.75 10.48 2.17
C LEU A 106 -2.87 11.44 2.58
N ASP A 107 -3.27 12.30 1.64
CA ASP A 107 -4.31 13.31 1.84
C ASP A 107 -4.12 14.18 3.10
N GLY A 108 -2.88 14.66 3.29
CA GLY A 108 -2.50 15.53 4.41
C GLY A 108 -2.31 14.84 5.76
N LYS A 109 -2.41 13.50 5.84
CA LYS A 109 -2.19 12.74 7.08
C LYS A 109 -0.98 11.83 7.00
N GLY A 110 -0.25 11.74 8.11
CA GLY A 110 0.88 10.84 8.27
C GLY A 110 0.44 9.38 8.09
N CYS A 111 1.10 8.67 7.18
CA CYS A 111 0.85 7.27 6.93
C CYS A 111 2.15 6.53 6.60
N MET A 112 2.13 5.22 6.79
CA MET A 112 3.18 4.32 6.36
C MET A 112 2.54 3.21 5.52
N VAL A 113 3.07 2.98 4.33
CA VAL A 113 2.62 1.87 3.49
C VAL A 113 3.56 0.68 3.67
N ARG A 114 2.98 -0.46 4.08
CA ARG A 114 3.69 -1.71 4.32
C ARG A 114 3.36 -2.71 3.22
N ALA A 115 4.37 -3.28 2.57
CA ALA A 115 4.18 -4.43 1.70
C ALA A 115 4.11 -5.72 2.54
N LEU A 116 2.97 -6.41 2.49
CA LEU A 116 2.72 -7.63 3.26
C LEU A 116 3.17 -8.89 2.51
N HIS A 117 2.90 -8.96 1.20
CA HIS A 117 3.17 -10.16 0.42
C HIS A 117 3.43 -9.87 -1.05
N LEU A 118 4.38 -10.58 -1.66
CA LEU A 118 4.66 -10.56 -3.09
C LEU A 118 4.33 -11.91 -3.71
N SER A 119 3.50 -11.93 -4.76
CA SER A 119 3.16 -13.16 -5.47
C SER A 119 3.23 -13.02 -6.99
N GLY A 120 3.21 -14.16 -7.69
CA GLY A 120 3.14 -14.19 -9.16
C GLY A 120 1.72 -14.24 -9.74
N THR A 121 0.70 -14.51 -8.91
CA THR A 121 -0.71 -14.63 -9.36
C THR A 121 -1.63 -13.98 -8.35
N ILE A 122 -2.66 -13.28 -8.84
CA ILE A 122 -3.63 -12.59 -7.98
C ILE A 122 -4.29 -13.54 -6.97
N VAL A 123 -4.57 -14.78 -7.36
CA VAL A 123 -5.16 -15.82 -6.49
C VAL A 123 -4.28 -16.12 -5.27
N LYS A 124 -2.94 -16.16 -5.45
CA LYS A 124 -2.03 -16.38 -4.32
C LYS A 124 -1.99 -15.16 -3.40
N CYS A 125 -1.98 -13.95 -3.96
CA CYS A 125 -2.10 -12.71 -3.17
C CYS A 125 -3.40 -12.64 -2.37
N GLN A 126 -4.54 -13.03 -2.96
CA GLN A 126 -5.82 -13.06 -2.26
C GLN A 126 -5.82 -14.05 -1.09
N ARG A 127 -5.28 -15.26 -1.30
CA ARG A 127 -5.11 -16.24 -0.21
C ARG A 127 -4.22 -15.72 0.91
N ALA A 128 -3.14 -15.00 0.56
CA ALA A 128 -2.28 -14.36 1.55
C ALA A 128 -3.02 -13.26 2.33
N ALA A 129 -3.86 -12.46 1.66
CA ALA A 129 -4.68 -11.44 2.32
C ALA A 129 -5.70 -12.06 3.30
N ILE A 130 -6.34 -13.18 2.91
CA ILE A 130 -7.27 -13.90 3.79
C ILE A 130 -6.53 -14.44 5.02
N ARG A 131 -5.36 -15.05 4.84
CA ARG A 131 -4.54 -15.55 5.96
C ARG A 131 -4.12 -14.43 6.91
N TYR A 132 -3.66 -13.31 6.35
CA TYR A 132 -3.30 -12.13 7.14
C TYR A 132 -4.47 -11.61 7.98
N ASN A 133 -5.68 -11.53 7.38
CA ASN A 133 -6.87 -11.12 8.12
C ASN A 133 -7.25 -12.13 9.21
N GLN A 134 -7.07 -13.43 8.97
CA GLN A 134 -7.32 -14.47 9.98
C GLN A 134 -6.33 -14.36 11.15
N GLU A 135 -5.06 -14.08 10.87
CA GLU A 135 -4.02 -13.87 11.89
C GLU A 135 -4.26 -12.60 12.71
N LEU A 136 -4.84 -11.56 12.12
CA LEU A 136 -5.16 -10.31 12.82
C LEU A 136 -6.31 -10.47 13.83
N LEU A 137 -7.24 -11.38 13.57
CA LEU A 137 -8.39 -11.65 14.45
C LEU A 137 -8.09 -12.60 15.61
N LEU A 138 -6.96 -13.32 15.56
CA LEU A 138 -6.51 -14.25 16.60
C LEU A 138 -5.60 -13.55 17.61
#